data_AF-A0A2L0B2R8-F1
#
_entry.id   AF-A0A2L0B2R8-F1
#
_cell.length_a   1.000
_cell.length_b   1.000
_cell.length_c   1.000
_cell.angle_alpha   90.00
_cell.angle_beta   90.00
_cell.angle_gamma   90.00
#
_symmetry.space_group_name_H-M   'P 1'
#
loop_
_entity.id
_entity.type
_entity.pdbx_description
1 polymer ?
#
loop_
_entity_poly.entity_id
_entity_poly.type
_entity_poly.pdbx_seq_one_letter_code
_entity_poly.pdbx_strand_id
1 'polypeptide(L)'
;PTIRIEPPAAIPSQNNRKKPPEKPVEEIDEEKAEEKLREESGLSRTGHLFGGLKNDLKRKAPWYFSDFKDALSLQCIASWIFLYFACLSPIITFGGLLAEATGRNMAAMESLVSGFVCGIGYGLFSGQPLTILGSTGPVLVFETIVFEFCKQVDWDYMSFRFWIGTWISLILLILVAIDASAL
;
A
#
# COMPACT_ATOMS: atom_id res chain seq x y z
N PRO A 1 63.80 -36.39 43.75
CA PRO A 1 62.78 -37.44 43.57
C PRO A 1 61.64 -36.93 42.69
N THR A 2 61.77 -37.15 41.37
CA THR A 2 60.81 -36.71 40.35
C THR A 2 59.75 -37.80 40.22
N ILE A 3 58.66 -37.72 40.99
CA ILE A 3 57.50 -38.58 40.80
C ILE A 3 56.77 -38.08 39.56
N ARG A 4 57.03 -38.74 38.43
CA ARG A 4 56.34 -38.52 37.16
C ARG A 4 55.06 -39.35 37.18
N ILE A 5 53.93 -38.71 37.43
CA ILE A 5 52.61 -39.31 37.29
C ILE A 5 52.30 -39.34 35.79
N GLU A 6 52.05 -40.52 35.23
CA GLU A 6 51.64 -40.64 33.83
C GLU A 6 50.25 -40.05 33.62
N PRO A 7 49.99 -39.37 32.50
CA PRO A 7 48.69 -38.77 32.25
C PRO A 7 47.63 -39.86 32.03
N PRO A 8 46.40 -39.66 32.52
CA PRO A 8 45.33 -40.66 32.43
C PRO A 8 44.96 -40.94 30.96
N ALA A 9 44.78 -42.23 30.63
CA ALA A 9 44.54 -42.72 29.27
C ALA A 9 43.20 -42.28 28.65
N ALA A 10 42.28 -41.73 29.44
CA ALA A 10 41.02 -41.19 28.95
C ALA A 10 40.63 -39.94 29.75
N ILE A 11 40.40 -38.85 29.02
CA ILE A 11 39.81 -37.62 29.56
C ILE A 11 38.30 -37.82 29.66
N PRO A 12 37.63 -37.43 30.77
CA PRO A 12 36.17 -37.48 30.88
C PRO A 12 35.52 -36.72 29.73
N SER A 13 34.41 -37.24 29.20
CA SER A 13 33.75 -36.64 28.04
C SER A 13 33.33 -35.18 28.33
N GLN A 14 33.89 -34.25 27.57
CA GLN A 14 33.58 -32.81 27.64
C GLN A 14 32.16 -32.47 27.11
N ASN A 15 31.26 -33.45 27.00
CA ASN A 15 29.95 -33.25 26.37
C ASN A 15 29.07 -32.24 27.12
N ASN A 16 29.27 -32.06 28.43
CA ASN A 16 28.58 -31.01 29.19
C ASN A 16 29.25 -29.63 29.10
N ARG A 17 30.43 -29.51 28.46
CA ARG A 17 31.18 -28.24 28.31
C ARG A 17 31.10 -27.66 26.90
N LYS A 18 30.10 -28.08 26.11
CA LYS A 18 29.79 -27.55 24.77
C LYS A 18 28.34 -27.04 24.65
N LYS A 19 27.72 -26.57 25.74
CA LYS A 19 26.67 -25.58 25.57
C LYS A 19 27.36 -24.23 25.36
N PRO A 20 27.14 -23.53 24.23
CA PRO A 20 27.46 -22.11 24.18
C PRO A 20 26.76 -21.45 25.39
N PRO A 21 27.25 -20.31 25.91
CA PRO A 21 26.38 -19.51 26.76
C PRO A 21 25.08 -19.34 25.97
N GLU A 22 23.95 -19.77 26.55
CA GLU A 22 22.66 -19.32 26.05
C GLU A 22 22.81 -17.81 26.00
N LYS A 23 22.95 -17.28 24.76
CA LYS A 23 22.72 -15.87 24.54
C LYS A 23 21.40 -15.61 25.25
N PRO A 24 21.28 -14.53 26.05
CA PRO A 24 19.96 -14.10 26.44
C PRO A 24 19.13 -14.21 25.17
N VAL A 25 18.02 -14.93 25.23
CA VAL A 25 16.99 -14.74 24.22
C VAL A 25 16.75 -13.25 24.34
N GLU A 26 17.37 -12.47 23.46
CA GLU A 26 16.92 -11.13 23.19
C GLU A 26 15.48 -11.42 22.81
N GLU A 27 14.57 -11.21 23.77
CA GLU A 27 13.22 -10.82 23.42
C GLU A 27 13.48 -9.76 22.36
N ILE A 28 13.26 -10.16 21.11
CA ILE A 28 13.24 -9.24 20.00
C ILE A 28 12.14 -8.32 20.46
N ASP A 29 12.53 -7.20 21.05
CA ASP A 29 11.64 -6.22 21.62
C ASP A 29 10.76 -5.81 20.44
N GLU A 30 9.58 -6.42 20.34
CA GLU A 30 8.77 -6.41 19.12
C GLU A 30 8.48 -4.97 18.74
N GLU A 31 8.31 -4.11 19.75
CA GLU A 31 8.23 -2.66 19.62
C GLU A 31 9.48 -2.03 18.98
N LYS A 32 10.70 -2.40 19.39
CA LYS A 32 11.93 -1.87 18.76
C LYS A 32 12.17 -2.43 17.36
N ALA A 33 11.77 -3.68 17.11
CA ALA A 33 11.84 -4.27 15.77
C ALA A 33 10.84 -3.61 14.83
N GLU A 34 9.61 -3.36 15.30
CA GLU A 34 8.57 -2.61 14.60
C GLU A 34 8.98 -1.14 14.38
N GLU A 35 9.55 -0.47 15.37
CA GLU A 35 10.07 0.90 15.24
C GLU A 35 11.19 0.97 14.19
N LYS A 36 12.15 0.03 14.21
CA LYS A 36 13.17 -0.06 13.16
C LYS A 36 12.57 -0.32 11.78
N LEU A 37 11.55 -1.17 11.69
CA LEU A 37 10.85 -1.44 10.44
C LEU A 37 10.07 -0.21 9.95
N ARG A 38 9.48 0.57 10.86
CA ARG A 38 8.83 1.86 10.59
C ARG A 38 9.83 2.92 10.14
N GLU A 39 11.01 2.97 10.74
CA GLU A 39 12.10 3.86 10.32
C GLU A 39 12.66 3.46 8.95
N GLU A 40 12.89 2.17 8.70
CA GLU A 40 13.37 1.64 7.41
C GLU A 40 12.34 1.82 6.28
N SER A 41 11.05 1.68 6.61
CA SER A 41 9.92 2.00 5.72
C SER A 41 9.59 3.51 5.68
N GLY A 42 10.30 4.33 6.46
CA GLY A 42 10.24 5.80 6.46
C GLY A 42 8.86 6.35 6.82
N LEU A 43 8.16 5.62 7.69
CA LEU A 43 6.97 6.04 8.42
C LEU A 43 7.35 6.87 9.67
N SER A 44 8.54 7.46 9.70
CA SER A 44 8.99 8.40 10.72
C SER A 44 8.81 9.83 10.21
N ARG A 45 8.47 10.77 11.12
CA ARG A 45 8.29 12.18 10.76
C ARG A 45 9.60 12.77 10.25
N THR A 46 9.62 13.21 9.00
CA THR A 46 10.83 13.78 8.38
C THR A 46 11.12 15.22 8.83
N GLY A 47 10.13 15.91 9.41
CA GLY A 47 10.25 17.29 9.90
C GLY A 47 10.38 18.36 8.80
N HIS A 48 10.24 17.97 7.53
CA HIS A 48 10.30 18.86 6.36
C HIS A 48 9.03 18.69 5.53
N LEU A 49 8.53 19.78 4.93
CA LEU A 49 7.39 19.70 4.02
C LEU A 49 7.70 18.74 2.85
N PHE A 50 6.82 17.78 2.60
CA PHE A 50 6.98 16.72 1.59
C PHE A 50 8.20 15.80 1.81
N GLY A 51 8.71 15.72 3.04
CA GLY A 51 9.88 14.90 3.37
C GLY A 51 9.64 13.40 3.12
N GLY A 52 8.49 12.88 3.54
CA GLY A 52 8.10 11.48 3.33
C GLY A 52 7.98 11.14 1.85
N LEU A 53 7.28 11.98 1.08
CA LEU A 53 7.12 11.80 -0.37
C LEU A 53 8.47 11.75 -1.10
N LYS A 54 9.42 12.61 -0.74
CA LYS A 54 10.75 12.63 -1.34
C LYS A 54 11.54 11.36 -1.01
N ASN A 55 11.42 10.86 0.22
CA ASN A 55 12.05 9.61 0.64
C ASN A 55 11.46 8.40 -0.08
N ASP A 56 10.14 8.38 -0.29
CA ASP A 56 9.46 7.32 -1.04
C ASP A 56 9.89 7.30 -2.50
N LEU A 57 9.97 8.46 -3.14
CA LEU A 57 10.46 8.57 -4.51
C LEU A 57 11.92 8.09 -4.63
N LYS A 58 12.79 8.49 -3.69
CA LYS A 58 14.20 8.07 -3.66
C LYS A 58 14.33 6.56 -3.51
N ARG A 59 13.47 5.92 -2.72
CA ARG A 59 13.45 4.46 -2.54
C ARG A 59 12.91 3.72 -3.75
N LYS A 60 11.90 4.26 -4.44
CA LYS A 60 11.27 3.63 -5.61
C LYS A 60 12.08 3.80 -6.91
N ALA A 61 12.75 4.94 -7.09
CA ALA A 61 13.49 5.29 -8.31
C ALA A 61 14.42 4.19 -8.88
N PRO A 62 15.26 3.48 -8.09
CA PRO A 62 16.13 2.43 -8.65
C PRO A 62 15.37 1.22 -9.19
N TRP A 63 14.20 0.91 -8.63
CA TRP A 63 13.40 -0.26 -9.01
C TRP A 63 12.53 -0.03 -10.24
N TYR A 64 12.20 1.23 -10.55
CA TYR A 64 11.27 1.59 -11.62
C TYR A 64 11.62 0.94 -12.98
N PHE A 65 12.91 0.94 -13.36
CA PHE A 65 13.35 0.32 -14.61
C PHE A 65 13.40 -1.22 -14.55
N SER A 66 13.57 -1.80 -13.36
CA SER A 66 13.51 -3.26 -13.17
C SER A 66 12.07 -3.74 -13.35
N ASP A 67 11.09 -3.02 -12.78
CA ASP A 67 9.67 -3.38 -12.82
C ASP A 67 9.18 -3.60 -14.27
N PHE A 68 9.62 -2.78 -15.24
CA PHE A 68 9.27 -2.98 -16.66
C PHE A 68 9.94 -4.19 -17.31
N LYS A 69 11.16 -4.54 -16.90
CA LYS A 69 11.87 -5.72 -17.41
C LYS A 69 11.24 -7.00 -16.86
N ASP A 70 10.91 -6.99 -15.58
CA ASP A 70 10.32 -8.13 -14.88
C ASP A 70 8.88 -8.42 -15.37
N ALA A 71 8.15 -7.39 -15.81
CA ALA A 71 6.81 -7.51 -16.39
C ALA A 71 6.76 -8.29 -17.73
N LEU A 72 7.88 -8.56 -18.39
CA LEU A 72 7.94 -9.29 -19.67
C LEU A 72 7.85 -10.83 -19.52
N SER A 73 7.71 -11.35 -18.30
CA SER A 73 7.51 -12.78 -18.06
C SER A 73 6.16 -13.27 -18.59
N LEU A 74 6.12 -14.48 -19.17
CA LEU A 74 4.86 -15.09 -19.66
C LEU A 74 3.80 -15.24 -18.55
N GLN A 75 4.23 -15.41 -17.30
CA GLN A 75 3.33 -15.50 -16.16
C GLN A 75 2.57 -14.19 -15.92
N CYS A 76 3.19 -13.03 -16.20
CA CYS A 76 2.55 -11.72 -16.06
C CYS A 76 1.40 -11.55 -17.04
N ILE A 77 1.48 -12.15 -18.24
CA ILE A 77 0.40 -12.10 -19.24
C ILE A 77 -0.84 -12.84 -18.71
N ALA A 78 -0.66 -14.01 -18.11
CA ALA A 78 -1.76 -14.76 -17.51
C ALA A 78 -2.43 -13.98 -16.37
N SER A 79 -1.62 -13.38 -15.47
CA SER A 79 -2.12 -12.52 -14.39
C SER A 79 -2.85 -11.28 -14.92
N TRP A 80 -2.37 -10.68 -16.00
CA TRP A 80 -3.02 -9.51 -16.64
C TRP A 80 -4.42 -9.84 -17.17
N ILE A 81 -4.55 -10.94 -17.92
CA ILE A 81 -5.85 -11.38 -18.44
C ILE A 81 -6.82 -11.71 -17.29
N PHE A 82 -6.34 -12.42 -16.27
CA PHE A 82 -7.15 -12.76 -15.11
C PHE A 82 -7.64 -11.50 -14.36
N LEU A 83 -6.74 -10.56 -14.07
CA LEU A 83 -7.07 -9.32 -13.37
C LEU A 83 -8.01 -8.43 -14.20
N TYR A 84 -7.87 -8.41 -15.53
CA TYR A 84 -8.77 -7.67 -16.41
C TYR A 84 -10.22 -8.10 -16.19
N PHE A 85 -10.52 -9.40 -16.27
CA PHE A 85 -11.89 -9.90 -16.04
C PHE A 85 -12.32 -9.75 -14.58
N ALA A 86 -11.42 -9.96 -13.62
CA ALA A 86 -11.71 -9.81 -12.21
C ALA A 86 -12.11 -8.36 -11.85
N CYS A 87 -11.50 -7.36 -12.48
CA CYS A 87 -11.78 -5.94 -12.21
C CYS A 87 -12.93 -5.40 -13.06
N LEU A 88 -13.15 -5.95 -14.26
CA LEU A 88 -14.20 -5.49 -15.16
C LEU A 88 -15.60 -5.76 -14.61
N SER A 89 -15.83 -6.93 -14.00
CA SER A 89 -17.13 -7.26 -13.40
C SER A 89 -17.58 -6.26 -12.32
N PRO A 90 -16.80 -5.98 -11.25
CA PRO A 90 -17.21 -5.04 -10.22
C PRO A 90 -17.33 -3.61 -10.76
N ILE A 91 -16.48 -3.19 -11.70
CA ILE A 91 -16.61 -1.85 -12.32
C ILE A 91 -17.94 -1.70 -13.05
N ILE A 92 -18.37 -2.71 -13.82
CA ILE A 92 -19.65 -2.67 -14.52
C ILE A 92 -20.81 -2.72 -13.53
N THR A 93 -20.74 -3.60 -12.53
CA THR A 93 -21.80 -3.74 -11.51
C THR A 93 -21.99 -2.44 -10.72
N PHE A 94 -20.91 -1.88 -10.16
CA PHE A 94 -20.98 -0.64 -9.41
C PHE A 94 -21.33 0.56 -10.30
N GLY A 95 -20.82 0.60 -11.53
CA GLY A 95 -21.19 1.64 -12.49
C GLY A 95 -22.66 1.60 -12.90
N GLY A 96 -23.26 0.41 -12.98
CA GLY A 96 -24.69 0.24 -13.24
C GLY A 96 -25.56 0.70 -12.05
N LEU A 97 -25.20 0.30 -10.83
CA LEU A 97 -25.88 0.75 -9.61
C LEU A 97 -25.77 2.27 -9.43
N LEU A 98 -24.62 2.84 -9.74
CA LEU A 98 -24.41 4.29 -9.69
C LEU A 98 -25.24 5.02 -10.77
N ALA A 99 -25.44 4.42 -11.94
CA ALA A 99 -26.30 4.98 -12.98
C ALA A 99 -27.76 5.08 -12.53
N GLU A 100 -28.24 4.07 -11.82
CA GLU A 100 -29.59 4.04 -11.27
C GLU A 100 -29.74 5.06 -10.14
N ALA A 101 -28.77 5.10 -9.23
CA ALA A 101 -28.78 6.02 -8.10
C ALA A 101 -28.67 7.50 -8.52
N THR A 102 -27.88 7.82 -9.55
CA THR A 102 -27.57 9.20 -9.98
C THR A 102 -28.43 9.70 -11.14
N GLY A 103 -29.51 8.99 -11.50
CA GLY A 103 -30.40 9.40 -12.58
C GLY A 103 -29.74 9.44 -13.95
N ARG A 104 -28.79 8.53 -14.23
CA ARG A 104 -27.96 8.43 -15.45
C ARG A 104 -26.97 9.57 -15.68
N ASN A 105 -26.71 10.38 -14.66
CA ASN A 105 -25.62 11.37 -14.75
C ASN A 105 -24.24 10.71 -14.68
N MET A 106 -24.12 9.55 -14.02
CA MET A 106 -22.88 8.79 -13.97
C MET A 106 -23.13 7.31 -14.22
N ALA A 107 -22.76 6.80 -15.39
CA ALA A 107 -23.03 5.42 -15.79
C ALA A 107 -21.77 4.54 -15.79
N ALA A 108 -21.95 3.30 -16.24
CA ALA A 108 -20.89 2.31 -16.29
C ALA A 108 -19.75 2.72 -17.23
N MET A 109 -20.03 3.43 -18.32
CA MET A 109 -19.01 3.86 -19.28
C MET A 109 -18.08 4.93 -18.70
N GLU A 110 -18.63 5.92 -17.99
CA GLU A 110 -17.85 6.95 -17.31
C GLU A 110 -17.00 6.34 -16.19
N SER A 111 -17.56 5.36 -15.48
CA SER A 111 -16.84 4.60 -14.44
C SER A 111 -15.68 3.78 -15.02
N LEU A 112 -15.88 3.17 -16.19
CA LEU A 112 -14.82 2.44 -16.92
C LEU A 112 -13.69 3.39 -17.36
N VAL A 113 -14.05 4.52 -17.98
CA VAL A 113 -13.05 5.51 -18.44
C VAL A 113 -12.28 6.08 -17.25
N SER A 114 -12.97 6.43 -16.15
CA SER A 114 -12.33 6.89 -14.92
C SER A 114 -11.38 5.83 -14.36
N GLY A 115 -11.81 4.57 -14.27
CA GLY A 115 -10.99 3.46 -13.79
C GLY A 115 -9.74 3.24 -14.64
N PHE A 116 -9.86 3.36 -15.96
CA PHE A 116 -8.73 3.26 -16.88
C PHE A 116 -7.70 4.39 -16.67
N VAL A 117 -8.15 5.65 -16.64
CA VAL A 117 -7.26 6.81 -16.47
C VAL A 117 -6.57 6.78 -15.10
N CYS A 118 -7.34 6.52 -14.03
CA CYS A 118 -6.80 6.41 -12.68
C CYS A 118 -5.86 5.20 -12.54
N GLY A 119 -6.20 4.07 -13.16
CA GLY A 119 -5.38 2.84 -13.13
C GLY A 119 -4.02 3.03 -13.82
N ILE A 120 -3.98 3.67 -14.99
CA ILE A 120 -2.71 3.99 -15.67
C ILE A 120 -1.89 4.99 -14.84
N GLY A 121 -2.52 6.08 -14.38
CA GLY A 121 -1.84 7.08 -13.56
C GLY A 121 -1.24 6.47 -12.29
N TYR A 122 -2.02 5.67 -11.58
CA TYR A 122 -1.55 4.99 -10.38
C TYR A 122 -0.48 3.93 -10.69
N GLY A 123 -0.65 3.12 -11.74
CA GLY A 123 0.33 2.11 -12.13
C GLY A 123 1.71 2.71 -12.44
N LEU A 124 1.76 3.89 -13.06
CA LEU A 124 3.02 4.56 -13.42
C LEU A 124 3.65 5.35 -12.27
N PHE A 125 2.84 5.97 -11.40
CA PHE A 125 3.36 6.90 -10.39
C PHE A 125 3.26 6.39 -8.93
N SER A 126 2.70 5.21 -8.69
CA SER A 126 2.59 4.66 -7.34
C SER A 126 3.91 4.05 -6.82
N GLY A 127 4.10 4.10 -5.50
CA GLY A 127 5.17 3.36 -4.83
C GLY A 127 4.93 1.84 -4.88
N GLN A 128 3.66 1.42 -4.86
CA GLN A 128 3.23 0.02 -4.87
C GLN A 128 2.25 -0.25 -6.03
N PRO A 129 2.75 -0.66 -7.21
CA PRO A 129 1.92 -0.88 -8.40
C PRO A 129 1.05 -2.14 -8.34
N LEU A 130 1.21 -2.97 -7.30
CA LEU A 130 0.39 -4.18 -7.07
C LEU A 130 -1.01 -3.86 -6.53
N THR A 131 -1.25 -2.62 -6.07
CA THR A 131 -2.55 -2.20 -5.53
C THR A 131 -3.54 -1.95 -6.67
N ILE A 132 -4.69 -2.61 -6.62
CA ILE A 132 -5.77 -2.44 -7.60
C ILE A 132 -6.74 -1.36 -7.12
N LEU A 133 -6.93 -0.33 -7.94
CA LEU A 133 -7.92 0.71 -7.71
C LEU A 133 -9.29 0.25 -8.19
N GLY A 134 -10.31 0.47 -7.37
CA GLY A 134 -11.69 0.15 -7.72
C GLY A 134 -12.69 0.94 -6.89
N SER A 135 -13.89 1.11 -7.43
CA SER A 135 -15.01 1.67 -6.67
C SER A 135 -15.41 0.67 -5.57
N THR A 136 -15.73 1.20 -4.39
CA THR A 136 -16.12 0.40 -3.23
C THR A 136 -17.55 0.74 -2.80
N GLY A 137 -18.20 -0.19 -2.09
CA GLY A 137 -19.56 0.00 -1.58
C GLY A 137 -19.76 1.30 -0.77
N PRO A 138 -18.86 1.66 0.17
CA PRO A 138 -18.99 2.92 0.91
C PRO A 138 -18.97 4.17 0.03
N VAL A 139 -18.12 4.18 -1.02
CA VAL A 139 -18.08 5.30 -1.97
C VAL A 139 -19.41 5.39 -2.72
N LEU A 140 -19.98 4.26 -3.17
CA LEU A 140 -21.29 4.25 -3.81
C LEU A 140 -22.37 4.84 -2.91
N VAL A 141 -22.45 4.39 -1.65
CA VAL A 141 -23.44 4.90 -0.69
C VAL A 141 -23.27 6.41 -0.47
N PHE A 142 -22.03 6.88 -0.34
CA PHE A 142 -21.73 8.30 -0.23
C PHE A 142 -22.24 9.10 -1.44
N GLU A 143 -21.99 8.62 -2.66
CA GLU A 143 -22.46 9.27 -3.88
C GLU A 143 -23.99 9.34 -3.97
N THR A 144 -24.69 8.26 -3.59
CA THR A 144 -26.15 8.26 -3.54
C THR A 144 -26.68 9.33 -2.59
N ILE A 145 -26.10 9.45 -1.39
CA ILE A 145 -26.49 10.47 -0.40
C ILE A 145 -26.23 11.87 -0.93
N VAL A 146 -25.07 12.10 -1.56
CA VAL A 146 -24.73 13.41 -2.16
C VAL A 146 -25.70 13.77 -3.29
N PHE A 147 -26.06 12.80 -4.13
CA PHE A 147 -27.02 13.02 -5.20
C PHE A 147 -28.42 13.36 -4.66
N GLU A 148 -28.91 12.62 -3.66
CA GLU A 148 -30.20 12.91 -3.01
C GLU A 148 -30.20 14.28 -2.33
N PHE A 149 -29.11 14.64 -1.67
CA PHE A 149 -28.94 15.96 -1.05
C PHE A 149 -29.01 17.09 -2.09
N CYS A 150 -28.27 16.97 -3.20
CA CYS A 150 -28.30 17.94 -4.28
C CYS A 150 -29.72 18.11 -4.86
N LYS A 151 -30.50 17.02 -4.97
CA LYS A 151 -31.90 17.10 -5.43
C LYS A 151 -32.83 17.79 -4.44
N GLN A 152 -32.62 17.63 -3.13
CA GLN A 152 -33.44 18.30 -2.11
C GLN A 152 -33.18 19.81 -2.07
N VAL A 153 -31.94 20.22 -2.34
CA VAL A 153 -31.50 21.63 -2.28
C VAL A 153 -31.55 22.31 -3.67
N ASP A 154 -31.91 21.57 -4.72
CA ASP A 154 -31.95 22.02 -6.12
C ASP A 154 -30.57 22.51 -6.63
N TRP A 155 -29.51 21.81 -6.23
CA TRP A 155 -28.13 22.08 -6.65
C TRP A 155 -27.68 21.14 -7.76
N ASP A 156 -26.83 21.65 -8.65
CA ASP A 156 -26.22 20.86 -9.71
C ASP A 156 -25.23 19.84 -9.12
N TYR A 157 -25.58 18.55 -9.25
CA TYR A 157 -24.78 17.45 -8.72
C TYR A 157 -23.36 17.43 -9.28
N MET A 158 -23.19 17.69 -10.58
CA MET A 158 -21.87 17.63 -11.23
C MET A 158 -20.92 18.71 -10.72
N SER A 159 -21.41 19.93 -10.59
CA SER A 159 -20.66 21.06 -10.03
C SER A 159 -20.32 20.82 -8.56
N PHE A 160 -21.26 20.32 -7.77
CA PHE A 160 -21.02 20.02 -6.35
C PHE A 160 -20.00 18.89 -6.17
N ARG A 161 -20.10 17.83 -6.97
CA ARG A 161 -19.14 16.72 -7.01
C ARG A 161 -17.72 17.21 -7.33
N PHE A 162 -17.57 18.14 -8.28
CA PHE A 162 -16.27 18.73 -8.60
C PHE A 162 -15.67 19.49 -7.40
N TRP A 163 -16.49 20.25 -6.67
CA TRP A 163 -16.05 20.95 -5.46
C TRP A 163 -15.64 19.99 -4.34
N ILE A 164 -16.40 18.91 -4.12
CA ILE A 164 -16.02 17.85 -3.16
C ILE A 164 -14.65 17.27 -3.55
N GLY A 165 -14.46 16.89 -4.82
CA GLY A 165 -13.19 16.34 -5.30
C GLY A 165 -12.02 17.31 -5.15
N THR A 166 -12.25 18.61 -5.38
CA THR A 166 -11.24 19.65 -5.20
C THR A 166 -10.80 19.77 -3.73
N TRP A 167 -11.76 19.77 -2.80
CA TRP A 167 -11.45 19.79 -1.36
C TRP A 167 -10.73 18.53 -0.90
N ILE A 168 -11.14 17.35 -1.36
CA ILE A 168 -10.45 16.09 -1.06
C ILE A 168 -9.00 16.16 -1.55
N SER A 169 -8.76 16.62 -2.79
CA SER A 169 -7.41 16.77 -3.32
C SER A 169 -6.55 17.73 -2.48
N LEU A 170 -7.10 18.88 -2.07
CA LEU A 170 -6.41 19.84 -1.22
C LEU A 170 -6.04 19.25 0.14
N ILE A 171 -6.98 18.55 0.79
CA ILE A 171 -6.74 17.90 2.09
C ILE A 171 -5.68 16.81 1.95
N LEU A 172 -5.75 15.97 0.92
CA LEU A 172 -4.75 14.94 0.66
C LEU A 172 -3.35 15.54 0.43
N LEU A 173 -3.24 16.64 -0.31
CA LEU A 173 -1.97 17.34 -0.50
C LEU A 173 -1.40 17.86 0.82
N ILE A 174 -2.24 18.42 1.69
CA ILE A 174 -1.81 18.88 3.02
C ILE A 174 -1.34 17.69 3.87
N LEU A 175 -2.09 16.57 3.87
CA LEU A 175 -1.72 15.37 4.62
C LEU A 175 -0.37 14.79 4.16
N VAL A 176 -0.12 14.79 2.85
CA VAL A 176 1.18 14.39 2.29
C VAL A 176 2.28 15.39 2.67
N ALA A 177 1.98 16.69 2.71
CA ALA A 177 2.95 17.71 3.07
C ALA A 177 3.41 17.62 4.55
N ILE A 178 2.52 17.19 5.46
CA ILE A 178 2.79 17.09 6.90
C ILE A 178 3.29 15.71 7.34
N ASP A 179 3.58 14.80 6.41
CA ASP A 179 3.95 13.41 6.69
C ASP A 179 2.94 12.70 7.61
N ALA A 180 1.63 12.84 7.31
CA ALA A 180 0.55 12.24 8.11
C ALA A 180 0.59 10.71 8.16
N SER A 181 1.30 10.05 7.23
CA SER A 181 1.51 8.59 7.23
C SER A 181 2.34 8.08 8.41
N ALA A 182 3.02 8.97 9.15
CA ALA A 182 3.77 8.63 10.35
C ALA A 182 2.89 8.57 11.64
N LEU A 183 1.63 9.00 11.56
CA LEU A 183 0.64 8.90 12.64
C LEU A 183 -0.03 7.53 12.65
#